data_AF-A0A9E5DYZ3-F1
#
_entry.id   AF-A0A9E5DYZ3-F1
#
_cell.length_a   1.000
_cell.length_b   1.000
_cell.length_c   1.000
_cell.angle_alpha   90.00
_cell.angle_beta   90.00
_cell.angle_gamma   90.00
#
_symmetry.space_group_name_H-M   'P 1'
#
loop_
_entity.id
_entity.type
_entity.pdbx_description
1 polymer ?
#
loop_
_entity_poly.entity_id
_entity_poly.type
_entity_poly.pdbx_seq_one_letter_code
_entity_poly.pdbx_strand_id
1 'polypeptide(L)'
;MRTNIPEKLLKIVDEIDERGHANQTKLTVLKKWLDRPQRLSAFAIWIATRAASSKGKTERAAAKLLREARTLLAVVDQLHPLLDRQAAEALHDRLRDFQNEYQRQQWGSARIIHNWNLLLVEQGLAIHLWYLDSPPLGYKLAADYCRHYDSRYGTDLNGPSRAKIEEIVQFMCAIEASEDNSK
;
A
#
# COMPACT_ATOMS: atom_id res chain seq x y z
N MET A 1 -6.91 -9.54 18.19
CA MET A 1 -5.81 -9.64 19.19
C MET A 1 -4.89 -8.46 19.02
N ARG A 2 -4.93 -7.54 19.99
CA ARG A 2 -4.15 -6.31 19.98
C ARG A 2 -2.64 -6.57 19.95
N THR A 3 -1.91 -5.83 19.11
CA THR A 3 -0.44 -5.87 19.06
C THR A 3 0.15 -4.53 19.50
N ASN A 4 1.47 -4.47 19.76
CA ASN A 4 2.16 -3.21 20.03
C ASN A 4 2.73 -2.52 18.78
N ILE A 5 2.37 -3.01 17.59
CA ILE A 5 2.88 -2.49 16.32
C ILE A 5 2.28 -1.10 16.00
N PRO A 6 0.97 -0.84 16.22
CA PRO A 6 0.41 0.51 16.06
C PRO A 6 1.18 1.58 16.86
N GLU A 7 1.51 1.31 18.11
CA GLU A 7 2.26 2.23 18.98
C GLU A 7 3.70 2.44 18.47
N LYS A 8 4.33 1.41 17.89
CA LYS A 8 5.65 1.56 17.25
C LYS A 8 5.61 2.46 16.01
N LEU A 9 4.51 2.43 15.25
CA LEU A 9 4.33 3.32 14.10
C LEU A 9 4.07 4.76 14.54
N LEU A 10 3.32 4.98 15.61
CA LEU A 10 3.13 6.32 16.18
C LEU A 10 4.46 6.94 16.65
N LYS A 11 5.39 6.16 17.18
CA LYS A 11 6.75 6.65 17.48
C LYS A 11 7.52 7.15 16.26
N ILE A 12 7.21 6.64 15.07
CA ILE A 12 7.79 7.15 13.81
C ILE A 12 7.18 8.51 13.48
N VAL A 13 5.88 8.69 13.72
CA VAL A 13 5.20 9.99 13.57
C VAL A 13 5.81 11.03 14.52
N ASP A 14 6.00 10.67 15.79
CA ASP A 14 6.65 11.56 16.78
C ASP A 14 8.05 11.99 16.31
N GLU A 15 8.85 11.05 15.77
CA GLU A 15 10.18 11.35 15.25
C GLU A 15 10.16 12.26 14.02
N ILE A 16 9.18 12.10 13.12
CA ILE A 16 8.97 13.01 11.99
C ILE A 16 8.64 14.42 12.51
N ASP A 17 7.78 14.51 13.52
CA ASP A 17 7.37 15.80 14.11
C ASP A 17 8.56 16.49 14.82
N GLU A 18 9.44 15.72 15.47
CA GLU A 18 10.63 16.25 16.16
C GLU A 18 11.79 16.60 15.22
N ARG A 19 12.06 15.77 14.20
CA ARG A 19 13.30 15.80 13.40
C ARG A 19 13.07 16.11 11.93
N GLY A 20 11.82 16.26 11.51
CA GLY A 20 11.40 16.45 10.12
C GLY A 20 11.45 15.19 9.26
N HIS A 21 12.07 14.10 9.74
CA HIS A 21 12.20 12.84 9.02
C HIS A 21 12.42 11.64 9.94
N ALA A 22 12.15 10.44 9.43
CA ALA A 22 12.48 9.17 10.05
C ALA A 22 12.90 8.14 9.00
N ASN A 23 13.84 7.26 9.35
CA ASN A 23 14.35 6.26 8.41
C ASN A 23 13.25 5.28 7.96
N GLN A 24 13.11 5.08 6.64
CA GLN A 24 12.08 4.21 6.07
C GLN A 24 12.11 2.77 6.59
N THR A 25 13.30 2.24 6.94
CA THR A 25 13.46 0.89 7.49
C THR A 25 12.71 0.68 8.81
N LYS A 26 12.33 1.74 9.53
CA LYS A 26 11.52 1.64 10.74
C LYS A 26 10.13 1.04 10.47
N LEU A 27 9.61 1.13 9.24
CA LEU A 27 8.37 0.46 8.83
C LEU A 27 8.49 -1.07 8.82
N THR A 28 9.69 -1.65 8.91
CA THR A 28 9.86 -3.13 8.95
C THR A 28 9.13 -3.80 10.11
N VAL A 29 8.81 -3.05 11.16
CA VAL A 29 7.96 -3.53 12.27
C VAL A 29 6.60 -4.05 11.80
N LEU A 30 6.08 -3.55 10.66
CA LEU A 30 4.84 -4.00 10.04
C LEU A 30 4.86 -5.47 9.64
N LYS A 31 6.03 -6.02 9.29
CA LYS A 31 6.14 -7.42 8.85
C LYS A 31 5.54 -8.38 9.87
N LYS A 32 5.74 -8.11 11.16
CA LYS A 32 5.18 -8.94 12.24
C LYS A 32 3.65 -8.88 12.30
N TRP A 33 3.07 -7.72 12.01
CA TRP A 33 1.61 -7.57 11.99
C TRP A 33 0.98 -8.25 10.76
N LEU A 34 1.70 -8.20 9.63
CA LEU A 34 1.33 -8.76 8.33
C LEU A 34 1.60 -10.27 8.20
N ASP A 35 2.12 -10.91 9.24
CA ASP A 35 2.39 -12.36 9.27
C ASP A 35 1.12 -13.21 9.21
N ARG A 36 -0.05 -12.59 9.43
CA ARG A 36 -1.36 -13.23 9.23
C ARG A 36 -1.86 -12.98 7.81
N PRO A 37 -2.14 -14.03 7.01
CA PRO A 37 -2.61 -13.88 5.63
C PRO A 37 -3.86 -13.00 5.48
N GLN A 38 -4.79 -13.08 6.43
CA GLN A 38 -6.02 -12.27 6.42
C GLN A 38 -5.70 -10.77 6.61
N ARG A 39 -4.77 -10.44 7.52
CA ARG A 39 -4.34 -9.06 7.74
C ARG A 39 -3.57 -8.52 6.55
N LEU A 40 -2.69 -9.34 5.95
CA LEU A 40 -1.94 -8.97 4.75
C LEU A 40 -2.88 -8.72 3.56
N SER A 41 -3.84 -9.60 3.35
CA SER A 41 -4.89 -9.46 2.34
C SER A 41 -5.69 -8.17 2.51
N ALA A 42 -6.25 -7.96 3.70
CA ALA A 42 -7.03 -6.77 4.06
C ALA A 42 -6.21 -5.49 3.86
N PHE A 43 -4.96 -5.49 4.33
CA PHE A 43 -4.05 -4.36 4.20
C PHE A 43 -3.75 -4.01 2.73
N ALA A 44 -3.47 -5.02 1.91
CA ALA A 44 -3.17 -4.84 0.49
C ALA A 44 -4.35 -4.23 -0.26
N ILE A 45 -5.56 -4.72 0.00
CA ILE A 45 -6.80 -4.22 -0.61
C ILE A 45 -7.17 -2.83 -0.09
N TRP A 46 -6.95 -2.54 1.19
CA TRP A 46 -7.15 -1.22 1.75
C TRP A 46 -6.24 -0.18 1.08
N ILE A 47 -4.93 -0.46 0.92
CA ILE A 47 -4.01 0.44 0.20
C ILE A 47 -4.46 0.61 -1.25
N ALA A 48 -4.79 -0.47 -1.96
CA ALA A 48 -5.27 -0.40 -3.33
C ALA A 48 -6.53 0.49 -3.44
N THR A 49 -7.46 0.38 -2.50
CA THR A 49 -8.69 1.18 -2.47
C THR A 49 -8.40 2.66 -2.27
N ARG A 50 -7.47 2.99 -1.36
CA ARG A 50 -7.02 4.37 -1.12
C ARG A 50 -6.31 4.96 -2.33
N ALA A 51 -5.39 4.20 -2.92
CA ALA A 51 -4.67 4.61 -4.13
C ALA A 51 -5.62 4.84 -5.30
N ALA A 52 -6.57 3.93 -5.51
CA ALA A 52 -7.60 4.06 -6.52
C ALA A 52 -8.42 5.34 -6.29
N SER A 53 -8.80 5.65 -5.05
CA SER A 53 -9.64 6.79 -4.68
C SER A 53 -8.92 8.15 -4.63
N SER A 54 -7.60 8.17 -4.77
CA SER A 54 -6.81 9.40 -4.74
C SER A 54 -7.27 10.40 -5.80
N LYS A 55 -7.38 11.67 -5.39
CA LYS A 55 -7.77 12.79 -6.25
C LYS A 55 -6.49 13.47 -6.76
N GLY A 56 -6.33 13.57 -8.08
CA GLY A 56 -5.20 14.25 -8.69
C GLY A 56 -5.38 14.41 -10.19
N LYS A 57 -4.56 15.27 -10.80
CA LYS A 57 -4.47 15.34 -12.27
C LYS A 57 -3.89 14.02 -12.74
N THR A 58 -4.69 13.25 -13.47
CA THR A 58 -4.28 11.96 -14.03
C THR A 58 -4.56 11.99 -15.52
N GLU A 59 -3.61 11.49 -16.30
CA GLU A 59 -3.77 11.32 -17.73
C GLU A 59 -5.00 10.44 -18.03
N ARG A 60 -5.67 10.67 -19.17
CA ARG A 60 -6.93 10.02 -19.53
C ARG A 60 -6.86 8.48 -19.44
N ALA A 61 -5.76 7.87 -19.89
CA ALA A 61 -5.58 6.42 -19.84
C ALA A 61 -5.47 5.89 -18.40
N ALA A 62 -4.63 6.53 -17.58
CA ALA A 62 -4.50 6.17 -16.16
C ALA A 62 -5.79 6.44 -15.37
N ALA A 63 -6.54 7.49 -15.71
CA ALA A 63 -7.82 7.80 -15.08
C ALA A 63 -8.88 6.71 -15.36
N LYS A 64 -8.86 6.10 -16.56
CA LYS A 64 -9.72 4.96 -16.89
C LYS A 64 -9.40 3.75 -16.00
N LEU A 65 -8.13 3.38 -15.88
CA LEU A 65 -7.70 2.27 -15.03
C LEU A 65 -8.02 2.51 -13.55
N LEU A 66 -7.85 3.74 -13.04
CA LEU A 66 -8.26 4.09 -11.67
C LEU A 66 -9.77 3.94 -11.46
N ARG A 67 -10.60 4.28 -12.45
CA ARG A 67 -12.06 4.08 -12.36
C ARG A 67 -12.45 2.61 -12.34
N GLU A 68 -11.79 1.78 -13.14
CA GLU A 68 -12.01 0.34 -13.13
C GLU A 68 -11.59 -0.27 -11.79
N ALA A 69 -10.43 0.13 -11.26
CA ALA A 69 -9.97 -0.25 -9.92
C ALA A 69 -10.97 0.16 -8.83
N ARG A 70 -11.47 1.40 -8.85
CA ARG A 70 -12.52 1.84 -7.91
C ARG A 70 -13.77 0.99 -8.02
N THR A 71 -14.19 0.64 -9.24
CA THR A 71 -15.41 -0.15 -9.46
C THR A 71 -15.25 -1.55 -8.88
N LEU A 72 -14.11 -2.20 -9.10
CA LEU A 72 -13.81 -3.51 -8.55
C LEU A 72 -13.73 -3.48 -7.01
N LEU A 73 -13.12 -2.43 -6.45
CA LEU A 73 -12.83 -2.33 -5.01
C LEU A 73 -13.98 -1.74 -4.17
N ALA A 74 -14.95 -1.04 -4.79
CA ALA A 74 -16.02 -0.34 -4.08
C ALA A 74 -16.97 -1.28 -3.30
N VAL A 75 -17.08 -2.53 -3.73
CA VAL A 75 -17.99 -3.53 -3.14
C VAL A 75 -17.30 -4.42 -2.09
N VAL A 76 -16.02 -4.20 -1.84
CA VAL A 76 -15.20 -5.11 -1.04
C VAL A 76 -15.24 -4.69 0.42
N ASP A 77 -15.60 -5.62 1.29
CA ASP A 77 -15.36 -5.47 2.72
C ASP A 77 -13.85 -5.35 2.95
N GLN A 78 -13.41 -4.18 3.42
CA GLN A 78 -11.99 -3.90 3.64
C GLN A 78 -11.39 -4.75 4.77
N LEU A 79 -12.22 -5.29 5.67
CA LEU A 79 -11.78 -6.15 6.78
C LEU A 79 -11.62 -7.61 6.33
N HIS A 80 -12.49 -8.05 5.42
CA HIS A 80 -12.50 -9.41 4.87
C HIS A 80 -12.67 -9.37 3.35
N PRO A 81 -11.63 -8.95 2.61
CA PRO A 81 -11.79 -8.73 1.19
C PRO A 81 -12.05 -10.04 0.46
N LEU A 82 -13.20 -10.10 -0.22
CA LEU A 82 -13.52 -11.15 -1.18
C LEU A 82 -13.65 -10.49 -2.55
N LEU A 83 -12.65 -10.72 -3.39
CA LEU A 83 -12.64 -10.26 -4.77
C LEU A 83 -13.00 -11.39 -5.71
N ASP A 84 -13.74 -11.06 -6.77
CA ASP A 84 -13.80 -11.94 -7.95
C ASP A 84 -12.37 -12.06 -8.52
N ARG A 85 -11.83 -13.28 -8.41
CA ARG A 85 -10.46 -13.60 -8.80
C ARG A 85 -10.22 -13.28 -10.28
N GLN A 86 -11.15 -13.62 -11.16
CA GLN A 86 -10.97 -13.41 -12.60
C GLN A 86 -10.94 -11.92 -12.94
N ALA A 87 -11.84 -11.14 -12.35
CA ALA A 87 -11.87 -9.69 -12.54
C ALA A 87 -10.61 -9.01 -11.97
N ALA A 88 -10.13 -9.46 -10.81
CA ALA A 88 -8.92 -8.96 -10.18
C ALA A 88 -7.65 -9.28 -10.97
N GLU A 89 -7.51 -10.51 -11.49
CA GLU A 89 -6.39 -10.90 -12.37
C GLU A 89 -6.40 -10.09 -13.67
N ALA A 90 -7.56 -9.96 -14.31
CA ALA A 90 -7.70 -9.17 -15.55
C ALA A 90 -7.40 -7.68 -15.34
N LEU A 91 -7.75 -7.11 -14.19
CA LEU A 91 -7.34 -5.74 -13.86
C LEU A 91 -5.83 -5.66 -13.59
N HIS A 92 -5.28 -6.60 -12.81
CA HIS A 92 -3.85 -6.65 -12.53
C HIS A 92 -3.02 -6.69 -13.82
N ASP A 93 -3.36 -7.55 -14.78
CA ASP A 93 -2.63 -7.66 -16.05
C ASP A 93 -2.66 -6.34 -16.84
N ARG A 94 -3.82 -5.68 -16.90
CA ARG A 94 -3.95 -4.38 -17.58
C ARG A 94 -3.17 -3.26 -16.90
N LEU A 95 -3.10 -3.27 -15.56
CA LEU A 95 -2.24 -2.35 -14.80
C LEU A 95 -0.77 -2.63 -15.09
N ARG A 96 -0.39 -3.91 -15.13
CA ARG A 96 0.97 -4.33 -15.46
C ARG A 96 1.37 -3.83 -16.83
N ASP A 97 0.56 -4.11 -17.84
CA ASP A 97 0.77 -3.75 -19.23
C ASP A 97 0.85 -2.24 -19.43
N PHE A 98 0.02 -1.46 -18.74
CA PHE A 98 0.06 0.00 -18.78
C PHE A 98 1.39 0.58 -18.28
N GLN A 99 2.06 -0.07 -17.33
CA GLN A 99 3.35 0.36 -16.81
C GLN A 99 4.51 -0.53 -17.31
N ASN A 100 4.33 -1.27 -18.40
CA ASN A 100 5.30 -2.26 -18.91
C ASN A 100 6.45 -1.62 -19.72
N GLU A 101 6.64 -0.31 -19.62
CA GLU A 101 7.77 0.37 -20.23
C GLU A 101 9.03 0.16 -19.38
N TYR A 102 10.14 -0.20 -20.03
CA TYR A 102 11.43 -0.39 -19.36
C TYR A 102 12.47 0.53 -19.98
N GLN A 103 13.20 1.23 -19.11
CA GLN A 103 14.38 1.99 -19.50
C GLN A 103 15.64 1.19 -19.19
N ARG A 104 16.52 1.05 -20.18
CA ARG A 104 17.87 0.53 -19.94
C ARG A 104 18.69 1.59 -19.21
N GLN A 105 19.15 1.25 -18.02
CA GLN A 105 20.11 2.03 -17.24
C GLN A 105 21.47 1.30 -17.24
N GLN A 106 22.53 2.01 -16.83
CA GLN A 106 23.90 1.46 -16.80
C GLN A 106 24.03 0.14 -16.01
N TRP A 107 23.12 -0.12 -15.06
CA TRP A 107 23.17 -1.27 -14.15
C TRP A 107 21.98 -2.24 -14.30
N GLY A 108 21.14 -2.08 -15.33
CA GLY A 108 20.00 -2.98 -15.58
C GLY A 108 18.81 -2.29 -16.24
N SER A 109 17.75 -3.06 -16.51
CA SER A 109 16.48 -2.51 -17.01
C SER A 109 15.59 -2.11 -15.83
N ALA A 110 15.19 -0.84 -15.77
CA ALA A 110 14.27 -0.32 -14.75
C ALA A 110 12.89 -0.10 -15.36
N ARG A 111 11.84 -0.56 -14.69
CA ARG A 111 10.45 -0.31 -15.09
C ARG A 111 10.09 1.16 -14.85
N ILE A 112 9.54 1.83 -15.86
CA ILE A 112 9.07 3.20 -15.75
C ILE A 112 7.68 3.19 -15.09
N ILE A 113 7.56 3.89 -13.96
CA ILE A 113 6.30 4.03 -13.23
C ILE A 113 5.61 5.30 -13.69
N HIS A 114 4.65 5.18 -14.61
CA HIS A 114 3.87 6.33 -15.09
C HIS A 114 2.89 6.87 -14.06
N ASN A 115 2.37 6.01 -13.17
CA ASN A 115 1.42 6.44 -12.15
C ASN A 115 1.57 5.62 -10.85
N TRP A 116 2.03 6.28 -9.80
CA TRP A 116 2.22 5.66 -8.49
C TRP A 116 0.94 5.05 -7.89
N ASN A 117 -0.23 5.67 -8.10
CA ASN A 117 -1.47 5.10 -7.59
C ASN A 117 -1.81 3.79 -8.30
N LEU A 118 -1.58 3.70 -9.62
CA LEU A 118 -1.77 2.44 -10.36
C LEU A 118 -0.79 1.37 -9.90
N LEU A 119 0.47 1.72 -9.62
CA LEU A 119 1.43 0.77 -9.03
C LEU A 119 0.97 0.23 -7.68
N LEU A 120 0.44 1.09 -6.80
CA LEU A 120 -0.07 0.65 -5.50
C LEU A 120 -1.28 -0.29 -5.64
N VAL A 121 -2.16 -0.03 -6.61
CA VAL A 121 -3.27 -0.94 -6.94
C VAL A 121 -2.73 -2.26 -7.47
N GLU A 122 -1.79 -2.23 -8.41
CA GLU A 122 -1.16 -3.43 -8.99
C GLU A 122 -0.53 -4.30 -7.91
N GLN A 123 0.30 -3.72 -7.03
CA GLN A 123 0.93 -4.43 -5.92
C GLN A 123 -0.08 -4.98 -4.92
N GLY A 124 -1.13 -4.21 -4.60
CA GLY A 124 -2.19 -4.64 -3.69
C GLY A 124 -2.95 -5.85 -4.22
N LEU A 125 -3.32 -5.83 -5.51
CA LEU A 125 -3.95 -6.98 -6.17
C LEU A 125 -3.02 -8.17 -6.22
N ALA A 126 -1.74 -7.97 -6.55
CA ALA A 126 -0.77 -9.06 -6.62
C ALA A 126 -0.62 -9.80 -5.28
N ILE A 127 -0.53 -9.06 -4.18
CA ILE A 127 -0.47 -9.64 -2.83
C ILE A 127 -1.73 -10.46 -2.53
N HIS A 128 -2.90 -9.89 -2.81
CA HIS A 128 -4.17 -10.55 -2.56
C HIS A 128 -4.35 -11.85 -3.37
N LEU A 129 -3.88 -11.86 -4.62
CA LEU A 129 -4.09 -12.98 -5.55
C LEU A 129 -3.09 -14.12 -5.40
N TRP A 130 -1.83 -13.80 -5.09
CA TRP A 130 -0.73 -14.75 -5.19
C TRP A 130 0.26 -14.76 -4.03
N TYR A 131 0.29 -13.74 -3.16
CA TYR A 131 1.36 -13.60 -2.15
C TYR A 131 0.84 -13.34 -0.73
N LEU A 132 -0.20 -14.07 -0.33
CA LEU A 132 -0.82 -13.96 1.00
C LEU A 132 0.08 -14.45 2.16
N ASP A 133 1.21 -15.07 1.85
CA ASP A 133 2.21 -15.57 2.80
C ASP A 133 3.51 -14.74 2.77
N SER A 134 3.50 -13.55 2.14
CA SER A 134 4.69 -12.71 1.99
C SER A 134 4.59 -11.36 2.73
N PRO A 135 4.82 -11.34 4.06
CA PRO A 135 4.92 -10.10 4.83
C PRO A 135 5.93 -9.07 4.28
N PRO A 136 7.09 -9.48 3.68
CA PRO A 136 7.99 -8.53 3.04
C PRO A 136 7.34 -7.72 1.91
N LEU A 137 6.41 -8.29 1.14
CA LEU A 137 5.69 -7.57 0.09
C LEU A 137 4.69 -6.57 0.68
N GLY A 138 4.01 -6.92 1.77
CA GLY A 138 3.15 -5.97 2.48
C GLY A 138 3.95 -4.80 3.10
N TYR A 139 5.13 -5.06 3.65
CA TYR A 139 6.06 -4.00 4.08
C TYR A 139 6.46 -3.10 2.91
N LYS A 140 6.84 -3.68 1.77
CA LYS A 140 7.20 -2.92 0.57
C LYS A 140 6.05 -2.04 0.11
N LEU A 141 4.83 -2.57 0.07
CA LEU A 141 3.63 -1.82 -0.27
C LEU A 141 3.41 -0.64 0.68
N ALA A 142 3.59 -0.82 1.99
CA ALA A 142 3.51 0.27 2.97
C ALA A 142 4.60 1.33 2.74
N ALA A 143 5.83 0.92 2.45
CA ALA A 143 6.94 1.81 2.14
C ALA A 143 6.68 2.61 0.84
N ASP A 144 6.17 1.95 -0.21
CA ASP A 144 5.79 2.59 -1.47
C ASP A 144 4.60 3.54 -1.27
N TYR A 145 3.62 3.18 -0.42
CA TYR A 145 2.51 4.06 -0.05
C TYR A 145 3.00 5.31 0.67
N CYS A 146 3.87 5.16 1.66
CA CYS A 146 4.42 6.26 2.46
C CYS A 146 5.50 7.07 1.73
N ARG A 147 6.00 6.61 0.57
CA ARG A 147 7.10 7.26 -0.15
C ARG A 147 6.73 8.70 -0.51
N HIS A 148 7.67 9.59 -0.23
CA HIS A 148 7.67 10.97 -0.71
C HIS A 148 9.12 11.42 -0.85
N TYR A 149 9.56 11.71 -2.09
CA TYR A 149 10.93 12.17 -2.32
C TYR A 149 11.10 13.62 -1.89
N ASP A 150 12.10 13.87 -1.04
CA ASP A 150 12.56 15.19 -0.64
C ASP A 150 14.06 15.27 -0.89
N SER A 151 14.55 16.36 -1.49
CA SER A 151 15.98 16.49 -1.82
C SER A 151 16.91 16.51 -0.61
N ARG A 152 16.40 16.84 0.59
CA ARG A 152 17.15 16.86 1.85
C ARG A 152 17.21 15.50 2.53
N TYR A 153 16.17 14.68 2.37
CA TYR A 153 15.99 13.43 3.11
C TYR A 153 15.88 12.20 2.21
N GLY A 154 16.04 12.36 0.89
CA GLY A 154 15.90 11.29 -0.09
C GLY A 154 14.50 10.69 -0.06
N THR A 155 14.42 9.40 0.28
CA THR A 155 13.17 8.62 0.37
C THR A 155 12.77 8.27 1.80
N ASP A 156 13.40 8.91 2.79
CA ASP A 156 12.99 8.76 4.18
C ASP A 156 11.56 9.28 4.40
N LEU A 157 10.97 8.81 5.50
CA LEU A 157 9.62 9.23 5.90
C LEU A 157 9.72 10.67 6.37
N ASN A 158 8.84 11.53 5.85
CA ASN A 158 8.85 12.96 6.14
C ASN A 158 7.42 13.46 6.39
N GLY A 159 7.21 14.77 6.48
CA GLY A 159 5.89 15.37 6.77
C GLY A 159 4.73 14.76 5.94
N PRO A 160 4.85 14.63 4.62
CA PRO A 160 3.86 13.92 3.78
C PRO A 160 3.63 12.44 4.12
N SER A 161 4.63 11.73 4.67
CA SER A 161 4.48 10.35 5.13
C SER A 161 3.72 10.25 6.45
N ARG A 162 3.76 11.30 7.29
CA ARG A 162 3.14 11.35 8.62
C ARG A 162 1.67 10.92 8.60
N ALA A 163 0.85 11.62 7.81
CA ALA A 163 -0.59 11.34 7.71
C ALA A 163 -0.86 9.92 7.19
N LYS A 164 -0.03 9.43 6.28
CA LYS A 164 -0.16 8.06 5.73
C LYS A 164 0.14 6.99 6.78
N ILE A 165 1.09 7.24 7.68
CA ILE A 165 1.39 6.33 8.80
C ILE A 165 0.22 6.32 9.79
N GLU A 166 -0.36 7.49 10.11
CA GLU A 166 -1.54 7.57 10.97
C GLU A 166 -2.75 6.81 10.38
N GLU A 167 -2.96 6.90 9.06
CA GLU A 167 -4.00 6.13 8.37
C GLU A 167 -3.77 4.62 8.46
N ILE A 168 -2.51 4.15 8.33
CA ILE A 168 -2.16 2.74 8.52
C ILE A 168 -2.48 2.31 9.95
N VAL A 169 -2.12 3.12 10.95
CA VAL A 169 -2.42 2.85 12.36
C VAL A 169 -3.93 2.73 12.60
N GLN A 170 -4.72 3.66 12.06
CA GLN A 170 -6.18 3.62 12.17
C GLN A 170 -6.77 2.35 11.57
N PHE A 171 -6.30 1.95 10.39
CA PHE A 171 -6.71 0.70 9.75
C PHE A 171 -6.36 -0.53 10.60
N MET A 172 -5.14 -0.60 11.12
CA MET A 172 -4.70 -1.70 11.98
C MET A 172 -5.58 -1.83 13.23
N CYS A 173 -5.87 -0.71 13.89
CA CYS A 173 -6.74 -0.69 15.07
C CYS A 173 -8.16 -1.18 14.75
N ALA A 174 -8.72 -0.82 13.59
CA ALA A 174 -10.04 -1.28 13.16
C ALA A 174 -10.07 -2.81 12.95
N ILE A 175 -9.04 -3.37 12.31
CA ILE A 175 -8.90 -4.83 12.12
C ILE A 175 -8.75 -5.53 13.47
N GLU A 176 -7.88 -5.02 14.35
CA GLU A 176 -7.65 -5.63 15.67
C GLU A 176 -8.91 -5.63 16.53
N ALA A 177 -9.70 -4.55 16.49
CA ALA A 177 -10.99 -4.46 17.18
C ALA A 177 -12.04 -5.45 16.59
N SER A 178 -12.10 -5.58 15.27
CA SER A 178 -13.00 -6.55 14.61
C SER A 178 -12.66 -8.00 14.98
N GLU A 179 -11.37 -8.33 15.03
CA GLU A 179 -10.90 -9.66 15.47
C GLU A 179 -11.24 -9.96 16.94
N ASP A 180 -11.26 -8.94 17.80
CA ASP A 180 -11.57 -9.10 19.22
C ASP A 180 -13.08 -9.26 19.46
N ASN A 181 -13.93 -8.65 18.62
CA ASN A 181 -15.38 -8.81 18.66
C ASN A 181 -15.89 -10.12 18.05
N SER A 182 -15.07 -10.80 17.23
CA SER A 182 -15.41 -12.06 16.55
C SER A 182 -15.01 -13.31 17.36
N LYS A 183 -14.52 -13.13 18.59
CA LYS A 183 -14.15 -14.17 19.54
C LYS A 183 -15.19 -14.31 20.63
#